data_AF-A0A6L6EPF3-F1
#
_entry.id   AF-A0A6L6EPF3-F1
#
_cell.length_a   1.000
_cell.length_b   1.000
_cell.length_c   1.000
_cell.angle_alpha   90.00
_cell.angle_beta   90.00
_cell.angle_gamma   90.00
#
_symmetry.space_group_name_H-M   'P 1'
#
loop_
_entity.id
_entity.type
_entity.pdbx_description
1 polymer ?
#
loop_
_entity_poly.entity_id
_entity_poly.type
_entity_poly.pdbx_seq_one_letter_code
_entity_poly.pdbx_strand_id
1 'polypeptide(L)'
;NALAAMAMGCDMVNVGRTALLSIGCIQSQRCHTDRCPTGVATQNPRLARGLDPELKSVRCAMYIATLRFELLRLARACGVPHPSLVRADQLELLEQRWVATSLQEIVGYENDWGLPSSAQQVALCRLMAQPLK
;
A
#
# COMPACT_ATOMS: atom_id res chain seq x y z
N ASN A 1 -4.67 4.36 0.14
CA ASN A 1 -5.71 3.29 0.07
C ASN A 1 -5.26 1.93 0.58
N ALA A 2 -3.96 1.65 0.81
CA ALA A 2 -3.53 0.34 1.31
C ALA A 2 -4.14 0.00 2.70
N LEU A 3 -4.24 0.97 3.62
CA LEU A 3 -4.88 0.77 4.92
C LEU A 3 -6.37 0.44 4.78
N ALA A 4 -7.10 1.18 3.94
CA ALA A 4 -8.51 0.91 3.67
C ALA A 4 -8.72 -0.49 3.08
N ALA A 5 -7.86 -0.92 2.15
CA ALA A 5 -7.90 -2.29 1.63
C ALA A 5 -7.69 -3.35 2.74
N MET A 6 -6.73 -3.12 3.64
CA MET A 6 -6.49 -4.02 4.78
C MET A 6 -7.66 -4.02 5.77
N ALA A 7 -8.32 -2.88 6.01
CA ALA A 7 -9.51 -2.80 6.86
C ALA A 7 -10.74 -3.49 6.25
N MET A 8 -10.78 -3.63 4.92
CA MET A 8 -11.75 -4.46 4.19
C MET A 8 -11.36 -5.95 4.16
N GLY A 9 -10.30 -6.37 4.87
CA GLY A 9 -9.89 -7.77 4.97
C GLY A 9 -8.90 -8.25 3.91
N CYS A 10 -8.24 -7.37 3.16
CA CYS A 10 -7.17 -7.80 2.26
C CYS A 10 -5.92 -8.26 3.03
N ASP A 11 -5.44 -9.48 2.74
CA ASP A 11 -4.20 -10.02 3.31
C ASP A 11 -2.92 -9.43 2.66
N MET A 12 -3.03 -8.90 1.43
CA MET A 12 -1.91 -8.39 0.66
C MET A 12 -2.30 -7.20 -0.22
N VAL A 13 -1.38 -6.26 -0.36
CA VAL A 13 -1.52 -5.10 -1.27
C VAL A 13 -0.33 -5.06 -2.22
N ASN A 14 -0.61 -5.13 -3.52
CA ASN A 14 0.40 -4.95 -4.58
C ASN A 14 0.46 -3.50 -5.06
N VAL A 15 1.67 -3.02 -5.34
CA VAL A 15 1.92 -1.65 -5.79
C VAL A 15 2.53 -1.65 -7.19
N GLY A 16 1.79 -1.10 -8.15
CA GLY A 16 2.25 -0.98 -9.55
C GLY A 16 2.77 0.42 -9.87
N ARG A 17 1.85 1.38 -10.06
CA ARG A 17 2.19 2.73 -10.52
C ARG A 17 3.18 3.45 -9.61
N THR A 18 2.99 3.39 -8.30
CA THR A 18 3.88 4.03 -7.33
C THR A 18 5.26 3.38 -7.28
N ALA A 19 5.36 2.06 -7.51
CA ALA A 19 6.64 1.38 -7.70
C ALA A 19 7.32 1.83 -9.01
N LEU A 20 6.57 2.04 -10.09
CA LEU A 20 7.13 2.61 -11.32
C LEU A 20 7.62 4.05 -11.10
N LEU A 21 6.91 4.87 -10.33
CA LEU A 21 7.34 6.23 -9.96
C LEU A 21 8.63 6.22 -9.14
N SER A 22 8.77 5.28 -8.20
CA SER A 22 9.98 5.16 -7.37
C SER A 22 11.23 4.85 -8.19
N ILE A 23 11.08 4.13 -9.31
CA ILE A 23 12.16 3.85 -10.27
C ILE A 23 12.23 4.86 -11.44
N GLY A 24 11.51 6.00 -11.36
CA GLY A 24 11.66 7.11 -12.29
C GLY A 24 10.66 7.16 -13.46
N CYS A 25 9.49 6.53 -13.34
CA CYS A 25 8.36 6.87 -14.21
C CYS A 25 7.96 8.33 -13.95
N ILE A 26 7.72 9.09 -15.02
CA ILE A 26 7.30 10.50 -14.98
C ILE A 26 5.89 10.69 -15.54
N GLN A 27 5.12 9.60 -15.66
CA GLN A 27 3.79 9.59 -16.28
C GLN A 27 3.74 10.25 -17.67
N SER A 28 4.72 9.97 -18.53
CA SER A 28 4.73 10.45 -19.91
C SER A 28 3.59 9.90 -20.78
N GLN A 29 2.92 8.84 -20.33
CA GLN A 29 1.83 8.14 -21.03
C GLN A 29 2.21 7.60 -22.41
N ARG A 30 3.52 7.39 -22.66
CA ARG A 30 4.07 6.84 -23.91
C ARG A 30 4.44 5.35 -23.83
N CYS A 31 4.01 4.64 -22.79
CA CYS A 31 4.44 3.26 -22.51
C CYS A 31 4.15 2.30 -23.67
N HIS A 32 3.00 2.44 -24.33
CA HIS A 32 2.58 1.58 -25.45
C HIS A 32 3.34 1.85 -26.76
N THR A 33 4.09 2.95 -26.85
CA THR A 33 4.80 3.36 -28.07
C THR A 33 6.24 2.86 -28.14
N ASP A 34 6.70 2.13 -27.12
CA ASP A 34 8.11 1.76 -26.95
C ASP A 34 9.09 2.95 -26.85
N ARG A 35 8.59 4.16 -26.55
CA ARG A 35 9.39 5.40 -26.46
C ARG A 35 9.35 6.04 -25.07
N CYS A 36 9.42 5.22 -24.02
CA CYS A 36 9.49 5.70 -22.64
C CYS A 36 10.78 6.52 -22.43
N PRO A 37 10.71 7.82 -22.09
CA PRO A 37 11.89 8.67 -22.01
C PRO A 37 12.81 8.35 -20.83
N THR A 38 12.31 7.63 -19.82
CA THR A 38 13.07 7.27 -18.61
C THR A 38 13.52 5.81 -18.56
N GLY A 39 13.29 5.06 -19.64
CA GLY A 39 13.74 3.66 -19.78
C GLY A 39 12.89 2.63 -19.05
N VAL A 40 11.80 3.01 -18.36
CA VAL A 40 11.01 2.10 -17.53
C VAL A 40 10.16 1.13 -18.35
N ALA A 41 9.56 1.59 -19.45
CA ALA A 41 8.64 0.79 -20.28
C ALA A 41 9.07 0.89 -21.76
N THR A 42 10.19 0.26 -22.10
CA THR A 42 10.74 0.22 -23.45
C THR A 42 11.67 -0.99 -23.64
N GLN A 43 11.71 -1.51 -24.85
CA GLN A 43 12.65 -2.52 -25.33
C GLN A 43 13.81 -1.89 -26.11
N ASN A 44 13.80 -0.56 -26.34
CA ASN A 44 14.88 0.15 -27.02
C ASN A 44 16.13 0.20 -26.12
N PRO A 45 17.27 -0.42 -26.51
CA PRO A 45 18.46 -0.48 -25.67
C PRO A 45 19.02 0.89 -25.31
N ARG A 46 18.84 1.91 -26.14
CA ARG A 46 19.30 3.27 -25.84
C ARG A 46 18.50 3.92 -24.71
N LEU A 47 17.20 3.69 -24.68
CA LEU A 47 16.29 4.24 -23.68
C LEU A 47 16.34 3.43 -22.39
N ALA A 48 16.42 2.10 -22.49
CA ALA A 48 16.50 1.18 -21.35
C ALA A 48 17.70 1.46 -20.43
N ARG A 49 18.81 2.03 -20.94
CA ARG A 49 19.93 2.53 -20.12
C ARG A 49 19.52 3.55 -19.05
N GLY A 50 18.39 4.23 -19.23
CA GLY A 50 17.82 5.11 -18.22
C GLY A 50 17.34 4.36 -16.97
N LEU A 51 17.14 3.03 -17.04
CA LEU A 51 16.76 2.12 -15.95
C LEU A 51 18.01 1.44 -15.34
N ASP A 52 18.80 2.22 -14.62
CA ASP A 52 19.95 1.72 -13.84
C ASP A 52 19.50 0.92 -12.61
N PRO A 53 19.75 -0.41 -12.54
CA PRO A 53 19.37 -1.24 -11.40
C PRO A 53 20.08 -0.89 -10.11
N GLU A 54 21.34 -0.44 -10.14
CA GLU A 54 22.12 -0.15 -8.92
C GLU A 54 21.51 1.03 -8.17
N LEU A 55 21.12 2.08 -8.90
CA LEU A 55 20.47 3.25 -8.33
C LEU A 55 18.98 3.00 -8.03
N LYS A 56 18.24 2.44 -8.99
CA LYS A 56 16.77 2.40 -8.91
C LYS A 56 16.25 1.30 -7.98
N SER A 57 16.99 0.21 -7.78
CA SER A 57 16.63 -0.81 -6.79
C SER A 57 16.63 -0.23 -5.38
N VAL A 58 17.63 0.57 -5.02
CA VAL A 58 17.73 1.27 -3.72
C VAL A 58 16.54 2.20 -3.52
N ARG A 59 16.16 2.97 -4.55
CA ARG A 59 14.99 3.85 -4.50
C ARG A 59 13.68 3.07 -4.30
N CYS A 60 13.52 1.95 -5.00
CA CYS A 60 12.35 1.09 -4.85
C CYS A 60 12.29 0.45 -3.46
N ALA A 61 13.43 -0.05 -2.95
CA ALA A 61 13.54 -0.60 -1.61
C ALA A 61 13.17 0.43 -0.54
N MET A 62 13.68 1.67 -0.68
CA MET A 62 13.33 2.77 0.23
C MET A 62 11.83 3.08 0.16
N TYR A 63 11.24 3.15 -1.03
CA TYR A 63 9.78 3.33 -1.20
C TYR A 63 8.97 2.26 -0.46
N ILE A 64 9.33 0.98 -0.61
CA ILE A 64 8.63 -0.13 0.07
C ILE A 64 8.85 -0.09 1.59
N ALA A 65 10.05 0.24 2.05
CA ALA A 65 10.34 0.40 3.47
C ALA A 65 9.52 1.53 4.10
N THR A 66 9.46 2.69 3.44
CA THR A 66 8.64 3.83 3.87
C THR A 66 7.16 3.50 3.84
N LEU A 67 6.66 2.85 2.78
CA LEU A 67 5.25 2.44 2.71
C LEU A 67 4.87 1.53 3.90
N ARG A 68 5.72 0.55 4.23
CA ARG A 68 5.50 -0.33 5.37
C ARG A 68 5.54 0.44 6.70
N PHE A 69 6.51 1.34 6.86
CA PHE A 69 6.62 2.18 8.05
C PHE A 69 5.37 3.04 8.27
N GLU A 70 4.89 3.72 7.22
CA GLU A 70 3.69 4.56 7.28
C GLU A 70 2.43 3.75 7.58
N LEU A 71 2.27 2.57 6.97
CA LEU A 71 1.14 1.68 7.28
C LEU A 71 1.12 1.26 8.75
N LEU A 72 2.28 0.90 9.32
CA LEU A 72 2.39 0.58 10.74
C LEU A 72 2.10 1.79 11.64
N ARG A 73 2.46 3.00 11.22
CA ARG A 73 2.15 4.24 11.95
C ARG A 73 0.65 4.51 11.97
N LEU A 74 -0.02 4.36 10.82
CA LEU A 74 -1.46 4.53 10.73
C LEU A 74 -2.21 3.47 11.56
N ALA A 75 -1.79 2.20 11.50
CA ALA A 75 -2.37 1.14 12.34
C ALA A 75 -2.29 1.49 13.84
N ARG A 76 -1.14 2.00 14.29
CA ARG A 76 -0.96 2.44 15.67
C ARG A 76 -1.81 3.65 16.03
N ALA A 77 -2.04 4.57 15.08
CA ALA A 77 -2.96 5.69 15.28
C ALA A 77 -4.42 5.20 15.46
N CYS A 78 -4.79 4.09 14.80
CA CYS A 78 -6.06 3.38 15.03
C CYS A 78 -6.05 2.51 16.29
N GLY A 79 -4.99 2.53 17.10
CA GLY A 79 -4.90 1.78 18.36
C GLY A 79 -4.56 0.30 18.22
N VAL A 80 -4.14 -0.16 17.04
CA VAL A 80 -3.83 -1.58 16.78
C VAL A 80 -2.38 -1.80 16.36
N PRO A 81 -1.77 -2.96 16.67
CA PRO A 81 -0.37 -3.19 16.39
C PRO A 81 -0.08 -3.51 14.91
N HIS A 82 -1.08 -3.95 14.14
CA HIS A 82 -0.92 -4.38 12.74
C HIS A 82 -2.05 -3.83 11.85
N PRO A 83 -1.77 -3.40 10.60
CA PRO A 83 -2.77 -2.84 9.69
C PRO A 83 -3.99 -3.74 9.42
N SER A 84 -3.81 -5.07 9.35
CA SER A 84 -4.90 -6.03 9.17
C SER A 84 -5.85 -6.15 10.38
N LEU A 85 -5.55 -5.45 11.49
CA LEU A 85 -6.43 -5.40 12.66
C LEU A 85 -7.22 -4.08 12.71
N VAL A 86 -7.01 -3.18 11.75
CA VAL A 86 -7.80 -1.95 11.65
C VAL A 86 -9.21 -2.33 11.19
N ARG A 87 -10.22 -1.90 11.94
CA ARG A 87 -11.61 -2.20 11.61
C ARG A 87 -12.15 -1.17 10.61
N ALA A 88 -13.06 -1.61 9.74
CA ALA A 88 -13.64 -0.75 8.70
C ALA A 88 -14.44 0.43 9.26
N ASP A 89 -14.96 0.37 10.48
CA ASP A 89 -15.65 1.48 11.15
C ASP A 89 -14.68 2.52 11.76
N GLN A 90 -13.38 2.24 11.81
CA GLN A 90 -12.35 3.20 12.26
C GLN A 90 -11.89 4.13 11.14
N LEU A 91 -12.39 3.95 9.92
CA LEU A 91 -12.07 4.75 8.76
C LEU A 91 -13.34 5.44 8.26
N GLU A 92 -13.26 6.74 8.02
CA GLU A 92 -14.35 7.52 7.44
C GLU A 92 -13.93 8.05 6.06
N LEU A 93 -14.86 8.04 5.11
CA LEU A 93 -14.70 8.72 3.84
C LEU A 93 -15.55 9.98 3.83
N LEU A 94 -14.94 11.07 3.37
CA LEU A 94 -15.62 12.35 3.23
C LEU A 94 -16.24 12.45 1.84
N GLU A 95 -17.56 12.57 1.81
CA GLU A 95 -18.33 12.70 0.57
C GLU A 95 -18.51 14.17 0.15
N GLN A 96 -19.08 14.41 -1.04
CA GLN A 96 -19.21 15.72 -1.71
C GLN A 96 -20.01 16.79 -0.92
N ARG A 97 -20.53 16.45 0.27
CA ARG A 97 -21.31 17.34 1.15
C ARG A 97 -20.75 17.45 2.57
N TRP A 98 -19.47 17.11 2.78
CA TRP A 98 -18.87 17.04 4.12
C TRP A 98 -19.57 16.05 5.05
N VAL A 99 -20.28 15.09 4.47
CA VAL A 99 -20.83 13.95 5.21
C VAL A 99 -19.69 12.95 5.34
N ALA A 100 -19.37 12.61 6.58
CA ALA A 100 -18.44 11.53 6.89
C ALA A 100 -19.26 10.24 7.05
N THR A 101 -18.93 9.24 6.23
CA THR A 101 -19.54 7.92 6.28
C THR A 101 -18.45 6.91 6.60
N SER A 102 -18.71 5.99 7.53
CA SER A 102 -17.74 4.94 7.85
C SER A 102 -17.50 4.05 6.63
N LEU A 103 -16.28 3.54 6.48
CA LEU A 103 -15.96 2.60 5.41
C LEU A 103 -16.82 1.33 5.54
N GLN A 104 -17.09 0.87 6.77
CA GLN A 104 -17.98 -0.27 7.05
C GLN A 104 -19.36 -0.09 6.40
N GLU A 105 -19.98 1.07 6.57
CA GLU A 105 -21.29 1.38 6.00
C GLU A 105 -21.23 1.46 4.48
N ILE A 106 -20.21 2.11 3.92
CA ILE A 106 -20.02 2.25 2.47
C ILE A 106 -19.94 0.87 1.78
N VAL A 107 -19.22 -0.07 2.37
CA VAL A 107 -19.06 -1.42 1.80
C VAL A 107 -20.16 -2.40 2.22
N GLY A 108 -21.03 -2.01 3.15
CA GLY A 108 -22.10 -2.86 3.69
C GLY A 108 -21.59 -4.07 4.49
N TYR A 109 -20.49 -3.91 5.24
CA TYR A 109 -19.90 -5.00 6.03
C TYR A 109 -20.60 -5.15 7.39
N GLU A 110 -20.81 -6.39 7.82
CA GLU A 110 -21.14 -6.66 9.22
C GLU A 110 -19.93 -6.43 10.12
N ASN A 111 -20.14 -6.52 11.44
CA ASN A 111 -19.05 -6.44 12.39
C ASN A 111 -18.03 -7.56 12.14
N ASP A 112 -16.76 -7.18 12.19
CA ASP A 112 -15.60 -8.07 12.13
C ASP A 112 -15.38 -8.84 10.81
N TRP A 113 -16.20 -8.62 9.76
CA TRP A 113 -15.98 -9.23 8.44
C TRP A 113 -14.62 -8.90 7.82
N GLY A 114 -14.08 -7.70 8.08
CA GLY A 114 -12.76 -7.29 7.61
C GLY A 114 -11.61 -7.79 8.49
N LEU A 115 -11.89 -8.44 9.61
CA LEU A 115 -10.86 -8.92 10.52
C LEU A 115 -10.44 -10.35 10.17
N PRO A 116 -9.15 -10.70 10.35
CA PRO A 116 -8.71 -12.08 10.27
C PRO A 116 -9.31 -12.90 11.43
N SER A 117 -9.26 -14.22 11.33
CA SER A 117 -9.78 -15.11 12.37
C SER A 117 -9.15 -14.84 13.74
N SER A 118 -9.86 -15.13 14.84
CA SER A 118 -9.35 -14.88 16.21
C SER A 118 -7.98 -15.53 16.44
N ALA A 119 -7.73 -16.71 15.87
CA ALA A 119 -6.43 -17.37 15.93
C ALA A 119 -5.31 -16.57 15.25
N GLN A 120 -5.58 -16.00 14.07
CA GLN A 120 -4.64 -15.14 13.35
C GLN A 120 -4.42 -13.80 14.07
N GLN A 121 -5.45 -13.22 14.69
CA GLN A 121 -5.30 -12.00 15.48
C GLN A 121 -4.32 -12.20 16.65
N VAL A 122 -4.47 -13.30 17.40
CA VAL A 122 -3.55 -13.66 18.48
C VAL A 122 -2.12 -13.87 17.95
N ALA A 123 -1.97 -14.56 16.82
CA ALA A 123 -0.68 -14.79 16.20
C ALA A 123 -0.01 -13.48 15.75
N LEU A 124 -0.77 -12.57 15.13
CA LEU A 124 -0.30 -11.24 14.71
C LEU A 124 0.17 -10.41 15.91
N CYS A 125 -0.63 -10.32 16.97
CA CYS A 125 -0.25 -9.59 18.18
C CYS A 125 1.04 -10.16 18.79
N ARG A 126 1.21 -11.48 18.81
CA ARG A 126 2.44 -12.13 19.28
C ARG A 126 3.65 -11.75 18.42
N LEU A 127 3.52 -11.77 17.09
CA LEU A 127 4.60 -11.41 16.17
C LEU A 127 4.99 -9.93 16.32
N MET A 128 4.01 -9.04 16.44
CA MET A 128 4.25 -7.59 16.57
C MET A 128 4.87 -7.19 17.93
N ALA A 129 4.72 -8.03 18.96
CA ALA A 129 5.33 -7.82 20.28
C ALA A 129 6.79 -8.28 20.36
N GLN A 130 7.31 -9.01 19.35
CA GLN A 130 8.70 -9.45 19.34
C GLN A 130 9.64 -8.26 19.05
N PRO A 131 10.81 -8.20 19.71
CA PRO A 131 11.81 -7.19 19.36
C PRO A 131 12.26 -7.40 17.90
N LEU A 132 12.37 -6.29 17.16
CA LEU A 132 12.96 -6.30 15.82
C LEU A 132 14.39 -6.82 15.95
N LYS A 133 14.72 -7.88 15.20
CA LYS A 133 16.09 -8.37 15.04
C LYS A 133 16.94 -7.38 14.26
#